data_AF-A0A1Q4H702-F1
#
_entry.id   AF-A0A1Q4H702-F1
#
_cell.length_a   1.000
_cell.length_b   1.000
_cell.length_c   1.000
_cell.angle_alpha   90.00
_cell.angle_beta   90.00
_cell.angle_gamma   90.00
#
_symmetry.space_group_name_H-M   'P 1'
#
loop_
_entity.id
_entity.type
_entity.pdbx_description
1 polymer ?
#
loop_
_entity_poly.entity_id
_entity_poly.type
_entity_poly.pdbx_seq_one_letter_code
_entity_poly.pdbx_strand_id
1 'polypeptide(L)'
;MIGGLAFTDKVIYLDKSLPRDRLRFTHAHELGHLVLPWHQGAYFADDATTLHPATLQTLEAEANGFSAEVIFGYDEFAKMADSYKPSIDVPLGLNATFGASAHAALRRYVETSGYHVALLIVGRFPIHPGGRLALKVFQRLQSTAFAERYGTLNTLIPESIFIDEHPTLRSLVDSSRGIGGTTEVALDTKRGLTKFHVDTFNNGRLNFALIYRQPKVLGRTARIAGVA
;
A
#
# COMPACT_ATOMS: atom_id res chain seq x y z
N MET A 1 3.18 -4.49 -16.33
CA MET A 1 1.98 -3.78 -16.78
C MET A 1 1.83 -4.11 -18.27
N ILE A 2 0.62 -4.26 -18.81
CA ILE A 2 0.45 -4.51 -20.25
C ILE A 2 -0.30 -3.30 -20.81
N GLY A 3 0.46 -2.24 -21.04
CA GLY A 3 0.08 -1.02 -21.75
C GLY A 3 1.20 -0.67 -22.72
N GLY A 4 0.93 0.25 -23.64
CA GLY A 4 1.97 0.76 -24.52
C GLY A 4 1.65 2.16 -25.02
N LEU A 5 2.69 2.98 -25.11
CA LEU A 5 2.63 4.35 -25.61
C LEU A 5 3.32 4.47 -26.97
N ALA A 6 2.60 4.96 -27.97
CA ALA A 6 3.17 5.43 -29.22
C ALA A 6 3.40 6.95 -29.13
N PHE A 7 4.64 7.36 -28.84
CA PHE A 7 5.01 8.75 -28.61
C PHE A 7 4.67 9.68 -29.80
N THR A 8 4.97 9.25 -31.02
CA THR A 8 4.76 10.05 -32.25
C THR A 8 3.29 10.36 -32.47
N ASP A 9 2.44 9.34 -32.34
CA ASP A 9 1.00 9.44 -32.61
C ASP A 9 0.21 9.91 -31.38
N LYS A 10 0.86 9.95 -30.21
CA LYS A 10 0.25 10.21 -28.90
C LYS A 10 -0.93 9.28 -28.61
N VAL A 11 -0.75 8.00 -28.96
CA VAL A 11 -1.76 6.96 -28.75
C VAL A 11 -1.33 6.05 -27.60
N ILE A 12 -2.25 5.83 -26.67
CA ILE A 12 -2.08 4.88 -25.56
C ILE A 12 -2.91 3.63 -25.86
N TYR A 13 -2.25 2.48 -25.87
CA TYR A 13 -2.85 1.16 -26.03
C TYR A 13 -3.04 0.51 -24.65
N LEU A 14 -4.25 0.04 -24.39
CA LEU A 14 -4.62 -0.58 -23.12
C LEU A 14 -5.21 -1.98 -23.37
N ASP A 15 -4.77 -2.96 -22.58
CA ASP A 15 -5.41 -4.26 -22.53
C ASP A 15 -6.73 -4.19 -21.75
N LYS A 16 -7.85 -4.17 -22.49
CA LYS A 16 -9.21 -4.08 -21.94
C LYS A 16 -9.65 -5.31 -21.12
N SER A 17 -8.89 -6.41 -21.13
CA SER A 17 -9.16 -7.56 -20.27
C SER A 17 -8.79 -7.32 -18.81
N LEU A 18 -7.98 -6.28 -18.54
CA LEU A 18 -7.55 -5.94 -17.19
C LEU A 18 -8.72 -5.41 -16.34
N PRO A 19 -8.74 -5.71 -15.03
CA PRO A 19 -9.63 -5.06 -14.07
C PRO A 19 -9.56 -3.53 -14.13
N ARG A 20 -10.67 -2.86 -13.83
CA ARG A 20 -10.81 -1.40 -13.97
C ARG A 20 -9.73 -0.58 -13.24
N ASP A 21 -9.37 -0.98 -12.03
CA ASP A 21 -8.31 -0.34 -11.26
C ASP A 21 -6.94 -0.45 -11.95
N ARG A 22 -6.61 -1.63 -12.50
CA ARG A 22 -5.39 -1.85 -13.28
C ARG A 22 -5.40 -1.09 -14.61
N LEU A 23 -6.54 -1.03 -15.29
CA LEU A 23 -6.71 -0.22 -16.50
C LEU A 23 -6.43 1.25 -16.23
N ARG A 24 -7.00 1.81 -15.16
CA ARG A 24 -6.80 3.21 -14.79
C ARG A 24 -5.35 3.50 -14.41
N PHE A 25 -4.73 2.61 -13.65
CA PHE A 25 -3.31 2.73 -13.29
C PHE A 25 -2.41 2.67 -14.52
N THR A 26 -2.69 1.75 -15.45
CA THR A 26 -1.93 1.61 -16.69
C THR A 26 -2.07 2.85 -17.55
N HIS A 27 -3.30 3.33 -17.76
CA HIS A 27 -3.54 4.53 -18.54
C HIS A 27 -2.81 5.75 -17.95
N ALA A 28 -2.89 5.96 -16.63
CA ALA A 28 -2.21 7.07 -15.99
C ALA A 28 -0.67 6.91 -16.01
N HIS A 29 -0.15 5.68 -15.98
CA HIS A 29 1.27 5.40 -16.12
C HIS A 29 1.80 5.74 -17.53
N GLU A 30 1.13 5.28 -18.58
CA GLU A 30 1.47 5.65 -19.96
C GLU A 30 1.35 7.17 -20.19
N LEU A 31 0.33 7.80 -19.60
CA LEU A 31 0.20 9.25 -19.61
C LEU A 31 1.38 9.94 -18.90
N GLY A 32 1.89 9.35 -17.82
CA GLY A 32 3.09 9.82 -17.12
C GLY A 32 4.31 9.85 -18.04
N HIS A 33 4.54 8.78 -18.82
CA HIS A 33 5.60 8.77 -19.83
C HIS A 33 5.44 9.85 -20.90
N LEU A 34 4.21 10.20 -21.26
CA LEU A 34 3.95 11.26 -22.24
C LEU A 34 4.14 12.68 -21.66
N VAL A 35 3.77 12.89 -20.39
CA VAL A 35 3.68 14.23 -19.78
C VAL A 35 4.97 14.63 -19.06
N LEU A 36 5.73 13.69 -18.51
CA LEU A 36 6.95 13.99 -17.77
C LEU A 36 8.05 14.49 -18.73
N PRO A 37 8.65 15.68 -18.51
CA PRO A 37 9.36 16.43 -19.56
C PRO A 37 10.51 15.71 -20.26
N TRP A 38 11.18 14.78 -19.58
CA TRP A 38 12.39 14.14 -20.09
C TRP A 38 12.15 12.70 -20.59
N HIS A 39 10.96 12.12 -20.33
CA HIS A 39 10.67 10.73 -20.65
C HIS A 39 10.69 10.49 -22.16
N GLN A 40 10.02 11.35 -22.93
CA GLN A 40 10.02 11.24 -24.40
C GLN A 40 11.43 11.37 -24.99
N GLY A 41 12.24 12.29 -24.47
CA GLY A 41 13.63 12.46 -24.91
C GLY A 41 14.49 11.23 -24.63
N ALA A 42 14.30 10.60 -23.46
CA ALA A 42 15.00 9.36 -23.11
C ALA A 42 14.68 8.21 -24.07
N TYR A 43 13.40 8.01 -24.42
CA TYR A 43 12.98 6.97 -25.36
C TYR A 43 13.25 7.30 -26.84
N PHE A 44 13.58 8.55 -27.17
CA PHE A 44 13.98 8.93 -28.52
C PHE A 44 15.48 8.71 -28.77
N ALA A 45 16.30 8.90 -27.74
CA ALA A 45 17.74 8.67 -27.81
C ALA A 45 18.12 7.18 -27.72
N ASP A 46 17.34 6.42 -26.95
CA ASP A 46 17.52 4.99 -26.68
C ASP A 46 16.14 4.29 -26.66
N ASP A 47 16.07 3.01 -27.02
CA ASP A 47 14.84 2.22 -26.86
C ASP A 47 14.87 1.38 -25.56
N ALA A 48 13.78 0.67 -25.26
CA ALA A 48 13.69 -0.16 -24.06
C ALA A 48 14.75 -1.27 -23.96
N THR A 49 15.47 -1.57 -25.05
CA THR A 49 16.54 -2.57 -25.12
C THR A 49 17.94 -1.97 -25.07
N THR A 50 18.12 -0.71 -25.48
CA THR A 50 19.41 0.00 -25.42
C THR A 50 19.54 0.96 -24.25
N LEU A 51 18.42 1.38 -23.65
CA LEU A 51 18.40 2.31 -22.54
C LEU A 51 19.08 1.72 -21.32
N HIS A 52 19.96 2.51 -20.70
CA HIS A 52 20.69 2.08 -19.50
C HIS A 52 19.69 1.63 -18.41
N PRO A 53 19.89 0.46 -17.77
CA PRO A 53 18.91 -0.11 -16.83
C PRO A 53 18.50 0.81 -15.68
N ALA A 54 19.45 1.60 -15.16
CA ALA A 54 19.14 2.58 -14.10
C ALA A 54 18.24 3.72 -14.59
N THR A 55 18.41 4.15 -15.84
CA THR A 55 17.56 5.19 -16.45
C THR A 55 16.15 4.67 -16.65
N LEU A 56 16.02 3.44 -17.18
CA LEU A 56 14.73 2.78 -17.31
C LEU A 56 14.03 2.65 -15.95
N GLN A 57 14.77 2.23 -14.91
CA GLN A 57 14.22 2.13 -13.57
C GLN A 57 13.69 3.48 -13.04
N THR A 58 14.40 4.58 -13.30
CA THR A 58 13.95 5.93 -12.92
C THR A 58 12.69 6.32 -13.69
N LEU A 59 12.66 6.15 -15.01
CA LEU A 59 11.48 6.45 -15.85
C LEU A 59 10.24 5.71 -15.35
N GLU A 60 10.36 4.40 -15.13
CA GLU A 60 9.28 3.55 -14.63
C GLU A 60 8.83 3.97 -13.22
N ALA A 61 9.76 4.33 -12.34
CA ALA A 61 9.45 4.81 -11.00
C ALA A 61 8.70 6.15 -11.03
N GLU A 62 9.13 7.09 -11.86
CA GLU A 62 8.48 8.40 -12.02
C GLU A 62 7.08 8.27 -12.64
N ALA A 63 6.92 7.43 -13.67
CA ALA A 63 5.62 7.16 -14.28
C ALA A 63 4.64 6.49 -13.29
N ASN A 64 5.14 5.54 -12.47
CA ASN A 64 4.35 4.97 -11.37
C ASN A 64 3.96 6.03 -10.33
N GLY A 65 4.87 6.94 -9.98
CA GLY A 65 4.60 8.07 -9.09
C GLY A 65 3.51 8.99 -9.65
N PHE A 66 3.65 9.41 -10.91
CA PHE A 66 2.65 10.21 -11.62
C PHE A 66 1.27 9.54 -11.61
N SER A 67 1.22 8.26 -11.95
CA SER A 67 -0.03 7.49 -11.94
C SER A 67 -0.69 7.49 -10.56
N ALA A 68 0.10 7.31 -9.50
CA ALA A 68 -0.39 7.36 -8.14
C ALA A 68 -0.90 8.77 -7.75
N GLU A 69 -0.22 9.85 -8.12
CA GLU A 69 -0.69 11.22 -7.83
C GLU A 69 -2.00 11.54 -8.56
N VAL A 70 -2.11 11.18 -9.84
CA VAL A 70 -3.32 11.38 -10.63
C VAL A 70 -4.49 10.58 -10.08
N ILE A 71 -4.27 9.31 -9.70
CA ILE A 71 -5.34 8.44 -9.19
C ILE A 71 -5.86 8.92 -7.84
N PHE A 72 -4.97 9.32 -6.94
CA PHE A 72 -5.32 9.73 -5.58
C PHE A 72 -5.68 11.22 -5.45
N GLY A 73 -5.65 11.98 -6.55
CA GLY A 73 -6.00 13.39 -6.55
C GLY A 73 -5.06 14.22 -5.70
N TYR A 74 -3.75 13.92 -5.75
CA TYR A 74 -2.71 14.54 -4.94
C TYR A 74 -3.02 14.46 -3.43
N ASP A 75 -3.51 15.55 -2.83
CA ASP A 75 -3.80 15.65 -1.40
C ASP A 75 -5.24 15.28 -1.02
N GLU A 76 -6.13 15.09 -2.01
CA GLU A 76 -7.56 14.85 -1.76
C GLU A 76 -7.79 13.53 -1.02
N PHE A 77 -7.12 12.46 -1.42
CA PHE A 77 -7.19 11.18 -0.70
C PHE A 77 -6.75 11.33 0.76
N ALA A 78 -5.64 12.03 1.02
CA ALA A 78 -5.11 12.22 2.35
C ALA A 78 -6.07 13.05 3.22
N LYS A 79 -6.59 14.17 2.71
CA LYS A 79 -7.60 15.00 3.37
C LYS A 79 -8.85 14.21 3.74
N MET A 80 -9.37 13.42 2.81
CA MET A 80 -10.53 12.58 3.05
C MET A 80 -10.23 11.51 4.09
N ALA A 81 -9.10 10.81 3.97
CA ALA A 81 -8.73 9.73 4.88
C ALA A 81 -8.52 10.24 6.32
N ASP A 82 -7.81 11.36 6.48
CA ASP A 82 -7.54 11.95 7.80
C ASP A 82 -8.77 12.63 8.43
N SER A 83 -9.88 12.76 7.70
CA SER A 83 -11.19 13.16 8.26
C SER A 83 -11.86 12.03 9.08
N TYR A 84 -11.36 10.79 8.96
CA TYR A 84 -11.80 9.63 9.71
C TYR A 84 -10.80 9.23 10.78
N LYS A 85 -11.28 8.58 11.84
CA LYS A 85 -10.39 7.90 12.79
C LYS A 85 -9.63 6.78 12.08
N PRO A 86 -8.35 6.54 12.42
CA PRO A 86 -7.59 5.45 11.83
C PRO A 86 -8.30 4.10 12.00
N SER A 87 -8.49 3.42 10.89
CA SER A 87 -8.82 1.99 10.78
C SER A 87 -8.51 1.53 9.36
N ILE A 88 -8.48 0.21 9.15
CA ILE A 88 -8.29 -0.34 7.80
C ILE A 88 -9.48 -0.06 6.87
N ASP A 89 -10.66 0.20 7.44
CA ASP A 89 -11.87 0.52 6.68
C ASP A 89 -11.73 1.83 5.89
N VAL A 90 -10.92 2.78 6.38
CA VAL A 90 -10.72 4.09 5.74
C VAL A 90 -10.14 3.93 4.33
N PRO A 91 -8.91 3.40 4.15
CA PRO A 91 -8.35 3.20 2.81
C PRO A 91 -9.17 2.22 1.97
N LEU A 92 -9.77 1.19 2.59
CA LEU A 92 -10.56 0.21 1.85
C LEU A 92 -11.91 0.74 1.37
N GLY A 93 -12.53 1.68 2.08
CA GLY A 93 -13.74 2.38 1.62
C GLY A 93 -13.44 3.44 0.57
N LEU A 94 -12.30 4.15 0.71
CA LEU A 94 -11.87 5.16 -0.25
C LEU A 94 -11.33 4.57 -1.56
N ASN A 95 -10.83 3.33 -1.56
CA ASN A 95 -10.27 2.73 -2.78
C ASN A 95 -11.24 2.72 -3.97
N ALA A 96 -12.53 2.50 -3.72
CA ALA A 96 -13.56 2.43 -4.75
C ALA A 96 -13.87 3.84 -5.27
N THR A 97 -13.91 4.82 -4.38
CA THR A 97 -14.10 6.25 -4.68
C THR A 97 -13.00 6.75 -5.61
N PHE A 98 -11.73 6.45 -5.28
CA PHE A 98 -10.57 6.83 -6.08
C PHE A 98 -10.26 5.83 -7.19
N GLY A 99 -11.04 4.76 -7.34
CA GLY A 99 -10.88 3.68 -8.32
C GLY A 99 -9.47 3.05 -8.33
N ALA A 100 -8.88 2.90 -7.15
CA ALA A 100 -7.57 2.30 -6.92
C ALA A 100 -7.71 0.88 -6.37
N SER A 101 -6.66 0.07 -6.51
CA SER A 101 -6.63 -1.24 -5.84
C SER A 101 -6.57 -1.08 -4.32
N ALA A 102 -7.08 -2.06 -3.57
CA ALA A 102 -6.99 -2.07 -2.11
C ALA A 102 -5.54 -1.94 -1.60
N HIS A 103 -4.58 -2.61 -2.26
CA HIS A 103 -3.16 -2.48 -1.94
C HIS A 103 -2.70 -1.03 -2.10
N ALA A 104 -2.95 -0.42 -3.26
CA ALA A 104 -2.51 0.95 -3.53
C ALA A 104 -3.10 1.94 -2.53
N ALA A 105 -4.38 1.80 -2.18
CA ALA A 105 -5.02 2.67 -1.20
C ALA A 105 -4.45 2.51 0.21
N LEU A 106 -4.17 1.27 0.66
CA LEU A 106 -3.53 1.00 1.95
C LEU A 106 -2.13 1.62 2.03
N ARG A 107 -1.35 1.48 0.96
CA ARG A 107 -0.01 2.07 0.86
C ARG A 107 -0.08 3.59 0.90
N ARG A 108 -0.89 4.20 0.04
CA ARG A 108 -1.07 5.66 -0.02
C ARG A 108 -1.49 6.21 1.34
N TYR A 109 -2.45 5.56 2.00
CA TYR A 109 -2.92 5.97 3.32
C TYR A 109 -1.80 6.03 4.35
N VAL A 110 -0.93 5.01 4.42
CA VAL A 110 0.19 5.05 5.37
C VAL A 110 1.26 6.07 4.97
N GLU A 111 1.51 6.26 3.68
CA GLU A 111 2.50 7.22 3.18
C GLU A 111 2.08 8.68 3.43
N THR A 112 0.79 9.00 3.39
CA THR A 112 0.30 10.39 3.46
C THR A 112 -0.45 10.76 4.73
N SER A 113 -0.80 9.81 5.60
CA SER A 113 -1.61 10.11 6.79
C SER A 113 -0.84 10.94 7.81
N GLY A 114 -1.51 11.95 8.37
CA GLY A 114 -1.04 12.71 9.53
C GLY A 114 -1.12 11.92 10.85
N TYR A 115 -1.76 10.75 10.86
CA TYR A 115 -1.84 9.89 12.04
C TYR A 115 -0.61 9.00 12.20
N HIS A 116 -0.42 8.47 13.41
CA HIS A 116 0.62 7.48 13.70
C HIS A 116 0.19 6.08 13.21
N VAL A 117 0.27 5.87 11.90
CA VAL A 117 -0.09 4.61 11.23
C VAL A 117 1.12 3.91 10.62
N ALA A 118 1.03 2.58 10.56
CA ALA A 118 2.01 1.67 9.99
C ALA A 118 1.29 0.51 9.28
N LEU A 119 1.88 -0.04 8.23
CA LEU A 119 1.34 -1.15 7.46
C LEU A 119 2.42 -2.21 7.23
N LEU A 120 2.06 -3.44 7.56
CA LEU A 120 2.85 -4.63 7.19
C LEU A 120 2.18 -5.29 5.99
N ILE A 121 2.98 -5.57 4.96
CA ILE A 121 2.59 -6.41 3.84
C ILE A 121 3.24 -7.77 4.06
N VAL A 122 2.39 -8.77 4.22
CA VAL A 122 2.74 -10.09 4.72
C VAL A 122 2.38 -11.14 3.67
N GLY A 123 3.19 -12.18 3.55
CA GLY A 123 2.92 -13.30 2.67
C GLY A 123 1.57 -13.96 2.96
N ARG A 124 0.90 -14.44 1.91
CA ARG A 124 -0.37 -15.18 2.03
C ARG A 124 -0.19 -16.51 2.74
N PHE A 125 0.88 -17.21 2.39
CA PHE A 125 1.13 -18.56 2.90
C PHE A 125 2.15 -18.53 4.03
N PRO A 126 1.94 -19.35 5.08
CA PRO A 126 2.89 -19.47 6.16
C PRO A 126 4.19 -20.12 5.69
N ILE A 127 5.27 -19.79 6.38
CA ILE A 127 6.59 -20.38 6.27
C ILE A 127 6.92 -21.11 7.58
N HIS A 128 7.91 -22.01 7.55
CA HIS A 128 8.31 -22.82 8.70
C HIS A 128 9.80 -22.68 9.06
N PRO A 129 10.32 -21.45 9.33
CA PRO A 129 11.70 -21.27 9.72
C PRO A 129 11.99 -22.02 11.03
N GLY A 130 12.94 -22.96 10.99
CA GLY A 130 13.26 -23.80 12.14
C GLY A 130 12.10 -24.69 12.61
N GLY A 131 11.17 -25.04 11.71
CA GLY A 131 10.00 -25.88 12.02
C GLY A 131 8.85 -25.15 12.74
N ARG A 132 8.97 -23.84 13.02
CA ARG A 132 7.95 -23.03 13.68
C ARG A 132 7.07 -22.31 12.65
N LEU A 133 5.76 -22.31 12.86
CA LEU A 133 4.80 -21.63 11.99
C LEU A 133 4.98 -20.11 12.06
N ALA A 134 5.30 -19.48 10.93
CA ALA A 134 5.50 -18.04 10.83
C ALA A 134 4.94 -17.46 9.53
N LEU A 135 4.78 -16.13 9.50
CA LEU A 135 4.43 -15.37 8.30
C LEU A 135 5.60 -14.45 7.91
N LYS A 136 6.01 -14.49 6.62
CA LYS A 136 7.06 -13.61 6.12
C LYS A 136 6.53 -12.19 5.92
N VAL A 137 7.22 -11.20 6.49
CA VAL A 137 6.98 -9.78 6.23
C VAL A 137 7.76 -9.39 4.97
N PHE A 138 7.05 -8.99 3.93
CA PHE A 138 7.65 -8.55 2.66
C PHE A 138 7.98 -7.06 2.68
N GLN A 139 7.07 -6.24 3.21
CA GLN A 139 7.27 -4.79 3.27
C GLN A 139 6.74 -4.22 4.57
N ARG A 140 7.39 -3.14 5.01
CA ARG A 140 7.02 -2.34 6.17
C ARG A 140 6.91 -0.90 5.71
N LEU A 141 5.73 -0.33 5.86
CA LEU A 141 5.43 1.05 5.51
C LEU A 141 5.00 1.76 6.78
N GLN A 142 5.39 3.02 6.94
CA GLN A 142 5.04 3.80 8.11
C GLN A 142 4.86 5.26 7.70
N SER A 143 3.92 5.94 8.35
CA SER A 143 3.81 7.39 8.29
C SER A 143 5.04 8.05 8.93
N THR A 144 5.38 9.25 8.47
CA THR A 144 6.42 10.09 9.09
C THR A 144 6.13 10.30 10.58
N ALA A 145 4.88 10.61 10.91
CA ALA A 145 4.43 10.82 12.28
C ALA A 145 4.62 9.56 13.17
N PHE A 146 4.42 8.35 12.64
CA PHE A 146 4.71 7.11 13.38
C PHE A 146 6.21 6.96 13.62
N ALA A 147 7.01 7.12 12.56
CA ALA A 147 8.46 6.95 12.58
C ALA A 147 9.14 7.85 13.62
N GLU A 148 8.77 9.13 13.63
CA GLU A 148 9.28 10.13 14.54
C GLU A 148 8.93 9.82 16.00
N ARG A 149 7.69 9.37 16.23
CA ARG A 149 7.17 9.16 17.59
C ARG A 149 7.61 7.85 18.23
N TYR A 150 7.66 6.76 17.44
CA TYR A 150 7.81 5.40 17.95
C TYR A 150 9.09 4.70 17.45
N GLY A 151 9.71 5.19 16.39
CA GLY A 151 10.84 4.57 15.72
C GLY A 151 10.46 3.86 14.43
N THR A 152 11.46 3.26 13.78
CA THR A 152 11.31 2.64 12.47
C THR A 152 10.85 1.20 12.57
N LEU A 153 9.89 0.77 11.74
CA LEU A 153 9.39 -0.60 11.75
C LEU A 153 10.47 -1.66 11.49
N ASN A 154 11.56 -1.33 10.79
CA ASN A 154 12.67 -2.28 10.58
C ASN A 154 13.33 -2.71 11.90
N THR A 155 13.31 -1.86 12.92
CA THR A 155 13.83 -2.20 14.26
C THR A 155 12.74 -2.78 15.16
N LEU A 156 11.47 -2.42 14.93
CA LEU A 156 10.35 -2.80 15.78
C LEU A 156 9.73 -4.15 15.40
N ILE A 157 9.80 -4.53 14.11
CA ILE A 157 9.09 -5.69 13.57
C ILE A 157 10.08 -6.61 12.84
N PRO A 158 10.20 -7.89 13.27
CA PRO A 158 11.11 -8.85 12.64
C PRO A 158 10.70 -9.19 11.20
N GLU A 159 11.56 -9.89 10.47
CA GLU A 159 11.28 -10.37 9.11
C GLU A 159 10.24 -11.48 9.02
N SER A 160 10.06 -12.21 10.11
CA SER A 160 9.11 -13.29 10.21
C SER A 160 8.33 -13.10 11.50
N ILE A 161 7.00 -13.16 11.41
CA ILE A 161 6.11 -13.10 12.57
C ILE A 161 5.74 -14.52 12.93
N PHE A 162 6.19 -15.00 14.08
CA PHE A 162 5.86 -16.33 14.56
C PHE A 162 4.45 -16.34 15.17
N ILE A 163 3.64 -17.32 14.76
CA ILE A 163 2.20 -17.36 15.08
C ILE A 163 1.94 -17.81 16.51
N ASP A 164 2.84 -18.61 17.09
CA ASP A 164 2.81 -19.01 18.50
C ASP A 164 3.05 -17.82 19.46
N GLU A 165 3.88 -16.86 19.05
CA GLU A 165 4.13 -15.60 19.79
C GLU A 165 2.99 -14.59 19.64
N HIS A 166 2.25 -14.66 18.52
CA HIS A 166 1.13 -13.78 18.23
C HIS A 166 -0.13 -14.55 17.80
N PRO A 167 -0.80 -15.27 18.71
CA PRO A 167 -1.94 -16.13 18.39
C PRO A 167 -3.11 -15.38 17.74
N THR A 168 -3.26 -14.08 18.04
CA THR A 168 -4.29 -13.21 17.47
C THR A 168 -4.14 -13.02 15.95
N LEU A 169 -2.92 -13.20 15.42
CA LEU A 169 -2.64 -13.14 13.99
C LEU A 169 -2.87 -14.47 13.28
N ARG A 170 -3.30 -15.53 13.99
CA ARG A 170 -3.62 -16.83 13.37
C ARG A 170 -4.69 -16.70 12.28
N SER A 171 -5.63 -15.78 12.47
CA SER A 171 -6.66 -15.47 11.47
C SER A 171 -6.10 -15.07 10.10
N LEU A 172 -4.89 -14.48 10.02
CA LEU A 172 -4.22 -14.16 8.74
C LEU A 172 -3.75 -15.41 7.98
N VAL A 173 -3.53 -16.52 8.68
CA VAL A 173 -3.17 -17.81 8.08
C VAL A 173 -4.42 -18.51 7.55
N ASP A 174 -5.51 -18.44 8.30
CA ASP A 174 -6.72 -19.22 8.03
C ASP A 174 -7.71 -18.48 7.11
N SER A 175 -7.62 -17.14 6.99
CA SER A 175 -8.54 -16.33 6.18
C SER A 175 -8.26 -16.42 4.68
N SER A 176 -9.29 -16.70 3.90
CA SER A 176 -9.18 -16.82 2.44
C SER A 176 -9.17 -15.46 1.71
N ARG A 177 -9.95 -14.47 2.19
CA ARG A 177 -10.08 -13.09 1.69
C ARG A 177 -10.93 -12.23 2.63
N GLY A 178 -10.73 -10.91 2.61
CA GLY A 178 -11.59 -9.93 3.30
C GLY A 178 -10.93 -9.25 4.49
N ILE A 179 -11.70 -8.43 5.20
CA ILE A 179 -11.27 -7.85 6.48
C ILE A 179 -11.34 -8.97 7.52
N GLY A 180 -10.27 -9.11 8.29
CA GLY A 180 -10.24 -10.00 9.44
C GLY A 180 -10.89 -9.34 10.65
N GLY A 181 -10.14 -9.27 11.75
CA GLY A 181 -10.56 -8.55 12.95
C GLY A 181 -9.53 -7.52 13.42
N THR A 182 -9.95 -6.73 14.40
CA THR A 182 -9.09 -5.83 15.17
C THR A 182 -8.56 -6.55 16.40
N THR A 183 -7.25 -6.51 16.60
CA THR A 183 -6.58 -6.97 17.82
C THR A 183 -5.71 -5.86 18.41
N GLU A 184 -5.22 -6.04 19.63
CA GLU A 184 -4.17 -5.19 20.18
C GLU A 184 -2.81 -5.90 20.17
N VAL A 185 -1.74 -5.13 19.98
CA VAL A 185 -0.35 -5.57 20.11
C VAL A 185 0.42 -4.54 20.93
N ALA A 186 1.36 -5.01 21.75
CA ALA A 186 2.32 -4.16 22.42
C ALA A 186 3.66 -4.26 21.68
N LEU A 187 4.21 -3.11 21.28
CA LEU A 187 5.54 -3.01 20.67
C LEU A 187 6.48 -2.30 21.62
N ASP A 188 7.72 -2.77 21.73
CA ASP A 188 8.77 -2.05 22.45
C ASP A 188 9.31 -0.92 21.58
N THR A 189 8.87 0.31 21.84
CA THR A 189 9.15 1.48 21.02
C THR A 189 10.26 2.33 21.65
N LYS A 190 10.71 3.39 20.96
CA LYS A 190 11.58 4.43 21.55
C LYS A 190 11.04 5.06 22.85
N ARG A 191 9.76 4.84 23.17
CA ARG A 191 9.07 5.35 24.37
C ARG A 191 8.72 4.24 25.36
N GLY A 192 9.32 3.06 25.20
CA GLY A 192 8.99 1.84 25.92
C GLY A 192 7.78 1.11 25.33
N LEU A 193 7.28 0.15 26.09
CA LEU A 193 6.20 -0.75 25.69
C LEU A 193 4.89 0.03 25.42
N THR A 194 4.50 0.10 24.16
CA THR A 194 3.33 0.89 23.70
C THR A 194 2.31 -0.02 23.01
N LYS A 195 1.03 0.15 23.37
CA LYS A 195 -0.10 -0.59 22.77
C LYS A 195 -0.63 0.07 21.50
N PHE A 196 -0.88 -0.74 20.48
CA PHE A 196 -1.45 -0.38 19.19
C PHE A 196 -2.62 -1.31 18.86
N HIS A 197 -3.57 -0.80 18.08
CA HIS A 197 -4.55 -1.61 17.37
C HIS A 197 -3.93 -2.16 16.10
N VAL A 198 -4.34 -3.35 15.72
CA VAL A 198 -3.97 -4.00 14.46
C VAL A 198 -5.24 -4.47 13.78
N ASP A 199 -5.52 -3.88 12.63
CA ASP A 199 -6.56 -4.35 11.72
C ASP A 199 -5.92 -5.20 10.62
N THR A 200 -6.62 -6.24 10.20
CA THR A 200 -6.12 -7.22 9.23
C THR A 200 -6.98 -7.26 7.98
N PHE A 201 -6.34 -7.42 6.82
CA PHE A 201 -7.02 -7.56 5.54
C PHE A 201 -6.27 -8.52 4.62
N ASN A 202 -7.02 -9.32 3.86
CA ASN A 202 -6.48 -10.22 2.84
C ASN A 202 -7.14 -9.92 1.49
N ASN A 203 -6.33 -9.62 0.47
CA ASN A 203 -6.83 -9.29 -0.86
C ASN A 203 -6.92 -10.49 -1.82
N GLY A 204 -6.77 -11.72 -1.31
CA GLY A 204 -6.65 -12.95 -2.09
C GLY A 204 -5.21 -13.30 -2.50
N ARG A 205 -4.24 -12.40 -2.35
CA ARG A 205 -2.83 -12.60 -2.77
C ARG A 205 -1.82 -12.33 -1.66
N LEU A 206 -2.08 -11.32 -0.83
CA LEU A 206 -1.23 -10.88 0.27
C LEU A 206 -2.11 -10.61 1.50
N ASN A 207 -1.48 -10.71 2.65
CA ASN A 207 -2.00 -10.29 3.93
C ASN A 207 -1.51 -8.88 4.25
N PHE A 208 -2.36 -8.08 4.89
CA PHE A 208 -2.09 -6.71 5.30
C PHE A 208 -2.43 -6.58 6.77
N ALA A 209 -1.53 -5.98 7.55
CA ALA A 209 -1.77 -5.64 8.95
C ALA A 209 -1.50 -4.15 9.15
N LEU A 210 -2.58 -3.38 9.37
CA LEU A 210 -2.52 -1.96 9.66
C LEU A 210 -2.40 -1.76 11.17
N ILE A 211 -1.30 -1.17 11.60
CA ILE A 211 -0.97 -0.87 13.00
C ILE A 211 -1.21 0.62 13.24
N TYR A 212 -1.98 0.97 14.28
CA TYR A 212 -2.30 2.37 14.57
C TYR A 212 -2.69 2.58 16.04
N ARG A 213 -2.82 3.85 16.44
CA ARG A 213 -3.50 4.22 17.70
C ARG A 213 -4.73 5.07 17.41
N GLN A 214 -5.79 4.83 18.17
CA GLN A 214 -6.95 5.71 18.17
C GLN A 214 -6.58 7.07 18.81
N PRO A 215 -6.84 8.21 18.13
CA PRO A 215 -6.64 9.52 18.71
C PRO A 215 -7.65 9.79 19.84
N LYS A 216 -7.27 10.62 20.81
CA LYS A 216 -8.12 10.97 21.97
C LYS A 216 -9.28 11.92 21.64
N VAL A 217 -9.29 12.60 20.47
CA VAL A 217 -10.32 13.58 20.06
C VAL A 217 -10.67 13.42 18.57
N LEU A 218 -11.92 13.81 18.24
CA LEU A 218 -12.70 13.81 16.98
C LEU A 218 -12.09 13.27 15.68
N GLY A 219 -12.79 12.29 15.12
CA GLY A 219 -12.80 11.90 13.71
C GLY A 219 -14.04 11.04 13.48
N ARG A 220 -14.60 11.03 12.26
CA ARG A 220 -15.72 10.14 11.96
C ARG A 220 -15.24 8.68 11.98
N THR A 221 -16.08 7.75 12.40
CA THR A 221 -15.75 6.32 12.27
C THR A 221 -16.12 5.85 10.87
N ALA A 222 -15.17 5.32 10.11
CA ALA A 222 -15.47 4.65 8.85
C ALA A 222 -16.04 3.26 9.12
N ARG A 223 -17.02 2.83 8.32
CA ARG A 223 -17.48 1.44 8.24
C ARG A 223 -17.66 1.10 6.77
N ILE A 224 -17.10 -0.02 6.31
CA ILE A 224 -17.42 -0.54 4.99
C ILE A 224 -18.83 -1.13 5.07
N ALA A 225 -19.76 -0.61 4.26
CA ALA A 225 -21.04 -1.27 4.05
C ALA A 225 -20.74 -2.63 3.42
N GLY A 226 -21.18 -3.72 4.07
CA GLY A 226 -20.77 -5.10 3.76
C GLY A 226 -20.64 -5.36 2.26
N VAL A 227 -19.44 -5.79 1.85
CA VAL A 227 -19.20 -6.30 0.51
C VAL A 227 -19.96 -7.63 0.42
N ALA A 228 -21.13 -7.60 -0.20
CA ALA A 228 -21.82 -8.79 -0.68
C ALA A 228 -21.09 -9.37 -1.90
#